data_AF-A0A183HS60-F1
#
_entry.id   AF-A0A183HS60-F1
#
_cell.length_a   1.000
_cell.length_b   1.000
_cell.length_c   1.000
_cell.angle_alpha   90.00
_cell.angle_beta   90.00
_cell.angle_gamma   90.00
#
_symmetry.space_group_name_H-M   'P 1'
#
loop_
_entity.id
_entity.type
_entity.pdbx_description
1 polymer ?
#
loop_
_entity_poly.entity_id
_entity_poly.type
_entity_poly.pdbx_seq_one_letter_code
_entity_poly.pdbx_strand_id
1 'polypeptide(L)' 'MILKFGTCGMKSLRSIDPRGMYYGITIVVSFHTMLITKVDQAFHVKCFFEEASRGLNTNLGVR' A
#
# COMPACT_ATOMS: atom_id res chain seq x y z
N MET A 1 -8.30 -16.94 -1.91
CA MET A 1 -8.53 -15.72 -2.72
C MET A 1 -7.34 -14.79 -2.51
N ILE A 2 -6.68 -14.34 -3.58
CA ILE A 2 -5.50 -13.46 -3.52
C ILE A 2 -5.87 -12.12 -4.15
N LEU A 3 -5.66 -11.01 -3.43
CA LEU A 3 -5.87 -9.66 -3.97
C LEU A 3 -4.62 -9.21 -4.73
N LYS A 4 -4.76 -9.01 -6.05
CA LYS A 4 -3.67 -8.51 -6.91
C LYS A 4 -3.56 -6.99 -6.81
N PHE A 5 -2.34 -6.46 -6.98
CA PHE A 5 -2.11 -5.02 -7.06
C PHE A 5 -2.96 -4.38 -8.16
N GLY A 6 -3.52 -3.20 -7.86
CA GLY A 6 -4.34 -2.43 -8.81
C GLY A 6 -5.77 -2.94 -9.01
N THR A 7 -6.20 -3.99 -8.32
CA THR A 7 -7.57 -4.52 -8.42
C THR A 7 -8.47 -3.98 -7.29
N CYS A 8 -9.79 -4.22 -7.38
CA CYS A 8 -10.76 -3.90 -6.31
C CYS A 8 -10.74 -2.43 -5.86
N GLY A 9 -10.52 -1.49 -6.79
CA GLY A 9 -10.54 -0.05 -6.47
C GLY A 9 -9.35 0.45 -5.65
N MET A 10 -8.26 -0.32 -5.58
CA MET A 10 -7.03 0.06 -4.89
C MET A 10 -6.54 1.45 -5.33
N LYS A 11 -6.24 2.30 -4.36
CA LYS A 11 -5.74 3.66 -4.57
C LYS A 11 -4.23 3.67 -4.44
N SER A 12 -3.55 4.35 -5.35
CA SER A 12 -2.12 4.61 -5.26
C SER A 12 -1.86 6.10 -5.06
N LEU A 13 -0.91 6.43 -4.18
CA LEU A 13 -0.49 7.79 -3.89
C LEU A 13 1.04 7.85 -3.84
N ARG A 14 1.63 8.74 -4.63
CA ARG A 14 3.08 8.95 -4.64
C ARG A 14 3.51 9.80 -3.45
N SER A 15 4.51 9.34 -2.73
CA SER A 15 5.19 10.08 -1.66
C SER A 15 6.50 10.64 -2.17
N ILE A 16 6.75 11.92 -1.90
CA ILE A 16 8.00 12.59 -2.29
C ILE A 16 9.04 12.45 -1.18
N ASP A 17 8.61 12.38 0.09
CA ASP A 17 9.49 12.29 1.25
C ASP A 17 8.83 11.50 2.40
N PRO A 18 9.31 10.29 2.76
CA PRO A 18 10.30 9.50 2.04
C PRO A 18 9.80 9.14 0.63
N ARG A 19 10.72 9.06 -0.33
CA ARG A 19 10.39 8.74 -1.72
C ARG A 19 9.80 7.34 -1.79
N GLY A 20 8.59 7.22 -2.33
CA GLY A 20 7.92 5.93 -2.42
C GLY A 20 6.48 6.02 -2.91
N MET A 21 5.75 4.93 -2.76
CA MET A 21 4.35 4.80 -3.17
C MET A 21 3.52 4.16 -2.05
N TYR A 22 2.42 4.82 -1.70
CA TYR A 22 1.38 4.25 -0.86
C TYR A 22 0.35 3.52 -1.72
N TYR A 23 -0.01 2.31 -1.32
CA TYR A 23 -1.16 1.59 -1.85
C TYR A 23 -2.20 1.41 -0.74
N GLY A 24 -3.42 1.85 -1.00
CA GLY A 24 -4.54 1.79 -0.07
C GLY A 24 -5.70 0.98 -0.63
N ILE A 25 -6.29 0.12 0.19
CA ILE A 25 -7.53 -0.60 -0.13
C ILE A 25 -8.43 -0.67 1.11
N THR A 26 -9.74 -0.58 0.89
CA THR A 26 -10.73 -0.76 1.96
C THR A 26 -11.39 -2.12 1.80
N ILE A 27 -11.22 -2.99 2.79
CA ILE A 27 -11.85 -4.31 2.84
C ILE A 27 -13.07 -4.19 3.74
N VAL A 28 -14.25 -4.50 3.21
CA VAL A 28 -15.50 -4.54 3.98
C VAL A 28 -15.86 -5.99 4.23
N VAL A 29 -15.98 -6.36 5.51
CA VAL A 29 -16.42 -7.68 5.96
C VAL A 29 -17.88 -7.55 6.38
N SER A 30 -18.77 -8.06 5.52
CA SER A 30 -20.21 -8.10 5.76
C SER A 30 -20.67 -9.47 6.23
N PHE A 31 -21.42 -9.51 7.33
CA PHE A 31 -21.95 -10.76 7.89
C PHE A 31 -23.31 -11.14 7.30
N HIS A 32 -23.95 -10.23 6.58
CA HIS A 32 -25.19 -10.47 5.84
C HIS A 32 -24.95 -10.19 4.34
N THR A 33 -25.43 -11.08 3.48
CA THR A 33 -25.09 -11.08 2.03
C THR A 33 -25.72 -9.93 1.25
N MET A 34 -26.78 -9.32 1.76
CA MET A 34 -27.59 -8.33 1.04
C MET A 34 -27.63 -6.94 1.71
N LEU A 35 -27.23 -6.83 2.98
CA LEU A 35 -27.41 -5.62 3.77
C LEU A 35 -26.17 -5.37 4.61
N ILE A 36 -25.76 -4.11 4.72
CA ILE A 36 -24.73 -3.70 5.66
C ILE A 36 -25.36 -3.62 7.05
N THR A 37 -24.79 -4.35 8.01
CA THR A 37 -25.31 -4.40 9.38
C THR A 37 -24.39 -3.68 10.36
N LYS A 38 -24.88 -3.39 11.58
CA LYS A 38 -24.08 -2.75 12.64
C LYS A 38 -22.80 -3.51 12.99
N VAL A 39 -22.81 -4.83 12.82
CA VAL A 39 -21.66 -5.69 13.17
C VAL A 39 -20.63 -5.79 12.03
N ASP A 40 -20.93 -5.26 10.85
CA ASP A 40 -20.00 -5.24 9.73
C ASP A 40 -18.79 -4.35 10.04
N GLN A 41 -17.64 -4.71 9.48
CA GLN A 41 -16.39 -4.02 9.73
C GLN A 41 -15.73 -3.59 8.42
N ALA A 42 -15.17 -2.39 8.42
CA ALA A 42 -14.40 -1.87 7.29
C ALA A 42 -12.96 -1.61 7.75
N PHE A 43 -12.01 -2.23 7.06
CA PHE A 43 -10.58 -2.11 7.34
C PHE A 43 -9.90 -1.34 6.21
N HIS A 44 -9.22 -0.26 6.57
CA HIS A 44 -8.42 0.48 5.61
C HIS A 44 -6.96 0.03 5.69
N VAL A 45 -6.57 -0.81 4.76
CA VAL A 45 -5.20 -1.34 4.67
C VAL A 45 -4.36 -0.39 3.83
N LYS A 46 -3.23 0.03 4.39
CA LYS A 46 -2.24 0.87 3.70
C LYS A 46 -0.88 0.22 3.75
N CYS A 47 -0.24 0.13 2.59
CA CYS A 47 1.13 -0.34 2.45
C CYS A 47 1.98 0.79 1.86
N PHE A 48 3.15 1.05 2.45
CA PHE A 48 4.12 1.98 1.90
C PHE A 48 5.29 1.20 1.28
N PHE A 49 5.61 1.51 0.04
CA PHE A 49 6.77 0.97 -0.66
C PHE A 49 7.77 2.08 -0.86
N GLU A 50 8.86 2.01 -0.10
CA GLU A 50 9.96 2.95 -0.21
C GLU A 50 10.77 2.68 -1.47
N GLU A 51 11.18 3.76 -2.15
CA GLU A 51 12.07 3.67 -3.30
C GLU A 51 13.47 3.30 -2.82
N ALA A 52 13.99 2.15 -3.29
CA ALA A 52 15.32 1.69 -2.93
C ALA A 52 16.40 2.64 -3.48
N SER A 53 16.94 3.50 -2.61
CA SER A 53 18.06 4.36 -2.94
C SER A 53 19.38 3.58 -2.77
N ARG A 54 19.83 2.91 -3.83
CA ARG A 54 21.19 2.34 -3.86
C ARG A 54 22.19 3.46 -4.15
N GLY A 55 22.60 4.19 -3.11
CA GLY A 55 23.79 5.02 -3.19
C GLY A 55 25.00 4.12 -3.42
N LEU A 56 25.60 4.16 -4.61
CA LEU A 56 26.92 3.56 -4.82
C LEU A 56 27.91 4.40 -4.00
N ASN A 57 28.23 3.93 -2.79
CA ASN A 57 29.35 4.47 -2.03
C ASN A 57 30.64 3.93 -2.67
N THR A 58 30.99 4.44 -3.86
CA THR A 58 32.33 4.25 -4.40
C THR A 58 33.29 4.94 -3.44
N ASN A 59 34.00 4.17 -2.62
CA ASN A 59 35.21 4.65 -1.96
C ASN A 59 36.19 5.00 -3.08
N LEU A 60 36.13 6.25 -3.57
CA LEU A 60 37.14 6.82 -4.44
C LEU A 60 38.39 6.98 -3.58
N GLY A 61 39.15 5.88 -3.44
CA GLY A 61 40.49 5.90 -2.88
C GLY A 61 41.39 6.63 -3.85
N VAL A 62 41.43 7.96 -3.75
CA VAL A 62 42.46 8.77 -4.41
C VAL A 62 43.77 8.48 -3.69
N ARG A 63 44.68 7.81 -4.40
CA ARG A 63 46.06 7.59 -3.99
C ARG A 63 46.93 8.68 -4.59
#